data_AF-A0A7W0T151-F1
#
_entry.id   AF-A0A7W0T151-F1
#
_cell.length_a   1.000
_cell.length_b   1.000
_cell.length_c   1.000
_cell.angle_alpha   90.00
_cell.angle_beta   90.00
_cell.angle_gamma   90.00
#
_symmetry.space_group_name_H-M   'P 1'
#
loop_
_entity.id
_entity.type
_entity.pdbx_description
1 polymer ?
#
loop_
_entity_poly.entity_id
_entity_poly.type
_entity_poly.pdbx_seq_one_letter_code
_entity_poly.pdbx_strand_id
1 'polypeptide(L)'
;VSEQGKKVGVNKPVKASIDLADGGELVLGKAEVEVGHLDGRANQHEAPSFYTAYPIQSRAIVEWVVRQPGGAVTIHAECTKAGSTSCQIDLASERTGND
;
A
#
# COMPACT_ATOMS: atom_id res chain seq x y z
N VAL A 1 10.65 -13.73 1.21
CA VAL A 1 9.59 -14.77 1.46
C VAL A 1 9.97 -16.06 0.73
N SER A 2 9.68 -17.27 1.22
CA SER A 2 10.08 -18.51 0.50
C SER A 2 9.20 -18.79 -0.71
N GLU A 3 9.79 -19.26 -1.82
CA GLU A 3 9.08 -19.56 -3.07
C GLU A 3 8.03 -20.67 -2.90
N GLN A 4 8.34 -21.72 -2.13
CA GLN A 4 7.37 -22.75 -1.80
C GLN A 4 6.15 -22.15 -1.07
N GLY A 5 6.37 -21.22 -0.14
CA GLY A 5 5.31 -20.57 0.62
C GLY A 5 4.42 -19.63 -0.21
N LYS A 6 5.00 -18.99 -1.25
CA LYS A 6 4.24 -18.23 -2.26
C LYS A 6 3.38 -19.19 -3.11
N LYS A 7 3.97 -20.28 -3.60
CA LYS A 7 3.31 -21.28 -4.46
C LYS A 7 2.08 -21.93 -3.81
N VAL A 8 2.16 -22.25 -2.52
CA VAL A 8 1.03 -22.86 -1.78
C VAL A 8 0.04 -21.82 -1.23
N GLY A 9 0.25 -20.53 -1.47
CA GLY A 9 -0.64 -19.44 -1.05
C GLY A 9 -0.66 -19.14 0.46
N VAL A 10 0.24 -19.75 1.24
CA VAL A 10 0.32 -19.54 2.70
C VAL A 10 0.91 -18.18 3.02
N ASN A 11 1.83 -17.69 2.19
CA ASN A 11 2.30 -16.31 2.27
C ASN A 11 1.49 -15.49 1.27
N LYS A 12 0.59 -14.63 1.75
CA LYS A 12 -0.12 -13.71 0.87
C LYS A 12 0.77 -12.50 0.52
N PRO A 13 0.59 -11.92 -0.67
CA PRO A 13 1.19 -10.64 -1.03
C PRO A 13 0.83 -9.51 -0.06
N VAL A 14 1.58 -8.42 -0.11
CA VAL A 14 1.23 -7.20 0.61
C VAL A 14 -0.01 -6.61 -0.03
N LYS A 15 -0.98 -6.26 0.79
CA LYS A 15 -2.23 -5.65 0.38
C LYS A 15 -2.34 -4.27 1.01
N ALA A 16 -2.59 -3.27 0.18
CA ALA A 16 -2.86 -1.92 0.62
C ALA A 16 -4.33 -1.58 0.34
N SER A 17 -5.01 -0.97 1.30
CA SER A 17 -6.40 -0.55 1.14
C SER A 17 -6.63 0.84 1.72
N ILE A 18 -7.71 1.48 1.27
CA ILE A 18 -8.14 2.79 1.72
C ILE A 18 -9.62 2.75 2.12
N ASP A 19 -9.90 3.31 3.29
CA ASP A 19 -11.25 3.51 3.80
C ASP A 19 -11.55 5.01 3.91
N LEU A 20 -12.74 5.40 3.47
CA LEU A 20 -13.22 6.77 3.48
C LEU A 20 -14.41 6.88 4.44
N ALA A 21 -14.44 7.94 5.24
CA ALA A 21 -15.63 8.33 5.99
C ALA A 21 -16.82 8.66 5.06
N ASP A 22 -18.02 8.74 5.65
CA ASP A 22 -19.28 8.97 4.94
C ASP A 22 -19.24 10.19 4.00
N GLY A 23 -19.75 9.99 2.78
CA GLY A 23 -19.71 11.02 1.74
C GLY A 23 -18.39 11.08 0.95
N GLY A 24 -17.41 10.25 1.32
CA GLY A 24 -16.17 10.10 0.57
C GLY A 24 -16.34 9.34 -0.75
N GLU A 25 -15.59 9.75 -1.76
CA GLU A 25 -15.56 9.16 -3.10
C GLU A 25 -14.10 8.83 -3.49
N LEU A 26 -13.88 7.62 -4.00
CA LEU A 26 -12.63 7.24 -4.64
C LEU A 26 -12.63 7.67 -6.11
N VAL A 27 -11.89 8.73 -6.44
CA VAL A 27 -11.84 9.34 -7.78
C VAL A 27 -10.88 8.58 -8.71
N LEU A 28 -9.72 8.17 -8.19
CA LEU A 28 -8.72 7.38 -8.93
C LEU A 28 -8.07 6.34 -8.00
N GLY A 29 -7.77 5.18 -8.58
CA GLY A 29 -7.17 4.04 -7.88
C GLY A 29 -8.20 2.94 -7.61
N LYS A 30 -7.80 1.92 -6.86
CA LYS A 30 -8.68 0.83 -6.42
C LYS A 30 -8.72 0.80 -4.90
N ALA A 31 -9.89 0.61 -4.31
CA ALA A 31 -10.03 0.59 -2.85
C ALA A 31 -9.09 -0.42 -2.17
N GLU A 32 -8.79 -1.52 -2.85
CA GLU A 32 -7.79 -2.53 -2.46
C GLU A 32 -6.81 -2.77 -3.62
N VAL A 33 -5.50 -2.79 -3.30
CA VAL A 33 -4.42 -3.03 -4.25
C VAL A 33 -3.47 -4.06 -3.66
N GLU A 34 -3.27 -5.16 -4.38
CA GLU A 34 -2.20 -6.10 -4.10
C GLU A 34 -0.90 -5.61 -4.76
N VAL A 35 0.16 -5.39 -3.97
CA VAL A 35 1.46 -4.88 -4.46
C VAL A 35 2.53 -5.96 -4.53
N GLY A 36 2.12 -7.23 -4.51
CA GLY A 36 3.03 -8.37 -4.59
C GLY A 36 3.79 -8.63 -3.29
N HIS A 37 4.81 -9.48 -3.38
CA HIS A 37 5.72 -9.73 -2.27
C HIS A 37 6.88 -8.74 -2.30
N LEU A 38 6.98 -7.89 -1.28
CA LEU A 38 8.13 -7.01 -1.10
C LEU A 38 9.31 -7.84 -0.57
N ASP A 39 10.32 -8.07 -1.40
CA ASP A 39 11.49 -8.87 -1.05
C ASP A 39 12.66 -7.96 -0.62
N GLY A 40 13.34 -8.35 0.46
CA GLY A 40 14.51 -7.65 0.98
C GLY A 40 15.79 -7.96 0.19
N ARG A 41 16.86 -7.21 0.48
CA ARG A 41 18.17 -7.38 -0.19
C ARG A 41 18.87 -8.70 0.11
N ALA A 42 18.47 -9.41 1.17
CA ALA A 42 19.11 -10.67 1.59
C ALA A 42 19.06 -11.77 0.50
N ASN A 43 18.03 -11.75 -0.36
CA ASN A 43 17.88 -12.70 -1.46
C ASN A 43 18.45 -12.18 -2.79
N GLN A 44 19.07 -11.00 -2.81
CA GLN A 44 19.59 -10.35 -4.02
C GLN A 44 21.10 -10.60 -4.23
N HIS A 45 21.66 -11.63 -3.59
CA HIS A 45 23.08 -12.00 -3.78
C HIS A 45 23.25 -12.74 -5.12
N GLU A 46 23.32 -11.98 -6.21
CA GLU A 46 23.98 -12.43 -7.44
C GLU A 46 25.43 -11.94 -7.48
N ALA A 47 26.28 -12.65 -8.22
CA ALA A 47 27.72 -12.39 -8.33
C ALA A 47 28.03 -10.89 -8.57
N PRO A 48 29.13 -10.35 -8.03
CA PRO A 48 29.46 -8.93 -8.19
C PRO A 48 29.55 -8.58 -9.67
N SER A 49 28.60 -7.80 -10.18
CA SER A 49 28.58 -7.29 -11.53
C SER A 49 29.07 -5.84 -11.55
N PHE A 50 29.80 -5.45 -12.59
CA PHE A 50 30.34 -4.09 -12.74
C PHE A 50 29.25 -3.04 -13.08
N TYR A 51 27.99 -3.46 -13.26
CA TYR A 51 26.85 -2.62 -13.63
C TYR A 51 25.67 -2.92 -12.70
N THR A 52 25.63 -2.25 -11.55
CA THR A 52 24.64 -2.50 -10.50
C THR A 52 23.40 -1.60 -10.65
N ALA A 53 22.57 -1.89 -11.66
CA ALA A 53 21.21 -1.36 -11.72
C ALA A 53 20.26 -2.36 -11.03
N TYR A 54 20.25 -2.38 -9.69
CA TYR A 54 19.35 -3.26 -8.95
C TYR A 54 17.94 -2.64 -8.85
N PRO A 55 16.88 -3.36 -9.29
CA PRO A 55 15.52 -2.90 -9.07
C PRO A 55 15.20 -2.86 -7.58
N ILE A 56 14.55 -1.78 -7.13
CA ILE A 56 14.08 -1.65 -5.74
C ILE A 56 12.86 -2.55 -5.57
N GLN A 57 13.03 -3.75 -5.00
CA GLN A 57 11.96 -4.73 -4.76
C GLN A 57 11.41 -4.70 -3.32
N SER A 58 12.00 -3.87 -2.45
CA SER A 58 11.65 -3.81 -1.03
C SER A 58 10.55 -2.79 -0.71
N ARG A 59 10.08 -2.04 -1.71
CA ARG A 59 9.07 -0.98 -1.57
C ARG A 59 8.17 -0.96 -2.80
N ALA A 60 6.92 -0.59 -2.58
CA ALA A 60 5.95 -0.28 -3.63
C ALA A 60 5.26 1.04 -3.29
N ILE A 61 4.73 1.71 -4.32
CA ILE A 61 3.93 2.93 -4.16
C ILE A 61 2.52 2.59 -4.63
N VAL A 62 1.53 2.97 -3.83
CA VAL A 62 0.11 2.94 -4.19
C VAL A 62 -0.43 4.35 -4.05
N GLU A 63 -1.14 4.80 -5.07
CA GLU A 63 -1.69 6.15 -5.13
C GLU A 63 -3.21 6.08 -5.26
N TRP A 64 -3.86 6.96 -4.50
CA TRP A 64 -5.29 7.17 -4.55
C TRP A 64 -5.58 8.66 -4.68
N VAL A 65 -6.59 9.00 -5.46
CA VAL A 65 -7.17 10.34 -5.47
C VAL A 65 -8.57 10.21 -4.91
N VAL A 66 -8.89 10.99 -3.89
CA VAL A 66 -10.17 10.93 -3.18
C VAL A 66 -10.80 12.31 -3.10
N ARG A 67 -12.13 12.34 -3.09
CA ARG A 67 -12.92 13.48 -2.62
C ARG A 67 -13.51 13.11 -1.27
N GLN A 68 -13.22 13.91 -0.25
CA GLN A 68 -13.73 13.69 1.10
C GLN A 68 -14.11 15.06 1.68
N PRO A 69 -15.40 15.37 1.86
CA PRO A 69 -15.84 16.66 2.37
C PRO A 69 -15.33 16.97 3.79
N GLY A 70 -14.99 15.93 4.57
CA GLY A 70 -14.38 16.04 5.89
C GLY A 70 -14.33 14.67 6.57
N GLY A 71 -13.63 14.56 7.69
CA GLY A 71 -13.50 13.32 8.45
C GLY A 71 -12.29 12.46 8.04
N ALA A 72 -12.30 11.21 8.46
CA ALA A 72 -11.15 10.32 8.38
C ALA A 72 -10.97 9.72 6.98
N VAL A 73 -9.72 9.71 6.53
CA VAL A 73 -9.21 8.86 5.44
C VAL A 73 -8.19 7.92 6.07
N THR A 74 -8.47 6.62 6.05
CA THR A 74 -7.59 5.62 6.67
C THR A 74 -6.97 4.75 5.61
N ILE A 75 -5.64 4.63 5.64
CA ILE A 75 -4.86 3.76 4.76
C ILE A 75 -4.39 2.58 5.59
N HIS A 76 -4.56 1.38 5.04
CA HIS A 76 -4.12 0.13 5.64
C HIS A 76 -3.07 -0.53 4.75
N ALA A 77 -2.08 -1.16 5.37
CA ALA A 77 -1.16 -2.06 4.70
C ALA A 77 -1.04 -3.33 5.54
N GLU A 78 -1.28 -4.49 4.94
CA GLU A 78 -1.22 -5.78 5.61
C GLU A 78 -0.40 -6.81 4.83
N CYS A 79 0.24 -7.71 5.58
CA CYS A 79 1.02 -8.83 5.07
C CYS A 79 0.96 -9.98 6.06
N THR A 80 0.83 -11.22 5.56
CA THR A 80 0.68 -12.41 6.42
C THR A 80 1.86 -12.61 7.39
N LYS A 81 3.07 -12.22 7.00
CA LYS A 81 4.30 -12.45 7.80
C LYS A 81 4.77 -11.23 8.59
N ALA A 82 4.46 -10.02 8.14
CA ALA A 82 4.91 -8.78 8.77
C ALA A 82 3.83 -8.12 9.63
N GLY A 83 2.59 -8.62 9.58
CA GLY A 83 1.44 -8.03 10.28
C GLY A 83 0.78 -6.93 9.46
N SER A 84 0.12 -6.01 10.15
CA SER A 84 -0.59 -4.88 9.54
C SER A 84 -0.18 -3.56 10.20
N THR A 85 -0.32 -2.48 9.44
CA THR A 85 -0.20 -1.11 9.92
C THR A 85 -1.27 -0.25 9.27
N SER A 86 -1.65 0.83 9.93
CA SER A 86 -2.59 1.80 9.38
C SER A 86 -2.16 3.22 9.73
N CYS A 87 -2.59 4.15 8.89
CA CYS A 87 -2.43 5.57 9.10
C CYS A 87 -3.77 6.24 8.81
N GLN A 88 -4.22 7.08 9.73
CA GLN A 88 -5.43 7.89 9.57
C GLN A 88 -5.04 9.35 9.36
N ILE A 89 -5.71 9.99 8.41
CA ILE A 89 -5.60 11.41 8.12
C ILE A 89 -6.99 12.01 8.31
N ASP A 90 -7.11 12.96 9.24
CA ASP A 90 -8.37 13.65 9.48
C ASP A 90 -8.41 14.94 8.65
N LEU A 91 -9.40 15.02 7.76
CA LEU A 91 -9.65 16.20 6.93
C LEU A 91 -10.67 17.10 7.61
N ALA A 92 -10.37 18.39 7.69
CA ALA A 92 -11.33 19.38 8.17
C ALA A 92 -12.53 19.45 7.22
N SER A 93 -13.73 19.60 7.77
CA SER A 93 -14.93 19.76 6.95
C SER A 93 -14.83 21.01 6.08
N GLU A 94 -15.19 20.89 4.81
CA GLU A 94 -15.22 22.02 3.88
C GLU A 94 -16.14 23.12 4.43
N ARG A 95 -15.59 24.32 4.64
CA ARG A 95 -16.40 25.49 4.99
C ARG A 95 -17.20 25.88 3.77
N THR A 96 -18.47 25.51 3.72
CA THR A 96 -19.42 26.04 2.74
C THR A 96 -19.67 27.51 3.07
N GLY A 97 -18.86 28.40 2.51
CA GLY A 97 -19.05 29.84 2.61
C GLY A 97 -20.15 30.27 1.65
N ASN A 98 -21.27 30.75 2.19
CA ASN A 98 -22.18 31.64 1.48
C ASN A 98 -22.44 32.84 2.40
N ASP A 99 -21.59 33.85 2.27
CA ASP A 99 -21.87 35.22 2.72
C ASP A 99 -22.49 35.99 1.54
#